data_AF-A0AAV4CN25-F1
#
_entry.id   AF-A0AAV4CN25-F1
#
_cell.length_a   1.000
_cell.length_b   1.000
_cell.length_c   1.000
_cell.angle_alpha   90.00
_cell.angle_beta   90.00
_cell.angle_gamma   90.00
#
_symmetry.space_group_name_H-M   'P 1'
#
loop_
_entity.id
_entity.type
_entity.pdbx_description
1 polymer ?
#
loop_
_entity_poly.entity_id
_entity_poly.type
_entity_poly.pdbx_seq_one_letter_code
_entity_poly.pdbx_strand_id
1 'polypeptide(L)'
;MTKFRRVSVIVLAALLWVSSLTGAARYARTGLVNPDLSPEPCYTLKHKPKECRPDFENAALNRRVVASSTCGVQPEKYCKSTTNNQGQITR
;
A
#
# COMPACT_ATOMS: atom_id res chain seq x y z
N MET A 1 -31.56 -17.07 44.22
CA MET A 1 -30.82 -16.00 43.49
C MET A 1 -29.33 -16.29 43.23
N THR A 2 -28.67 -17.22 43.93
CA THR A 2 -27.23 -17.51 43.79
C THR A 2 -26.86 -18.39 42.59
N LYS A 3 -27.77 -19.23 42.09
CA LYS A 3 -27.52 -20.16 40.96
C LYS A 3 -27.43 -19.42 39.62
N PHE A 4 -28.25 -18.40 39.40
CA PHE A 4 -28.24 -17.56 38.20
C PHE A 4 -26.95 -16.73 38.09
N ARG A 5 -26.44 -16.23 39.22
CA ARG A 5 -25.20 -15.46 39.29
C ARG A 5 -23.97 -16.31 38.96
N ARG A 6 -23.98 -17.60 39.36
CA ARG A 6 -22.91 -18.56 39.02
C ARG A 6 -22.90 -18.93 37.54
N VAL A 7 -24.07 -19.13 36.93
CA VAL A 7 -24.19 -19.42 35.48
C VAL A 7 -23.69 -18.23 34.65
N SER A 8 -24.06 -17.01 35.03
CA SER A 8 -23.63 -15.80 34.33
C SER A 8 -22.11 -15.58 34.40
N VAL A 9 -21.48 -15.87 35.55
CA VAL A 9 -20.01 -15.80 35.70
C VAL A 9 -19.30 -16.87 34.85
N ILE A 10 -19.82 -18.08 34.78
CA ILE A 10 -19.24 -19.17 33.96
C ILE A 10 -19.34 -18.82 32.47
N VAL A 11 -20.48 -18.27 32.03
CA VAL A 11 -20.67 -17.86 30.63
C VAL A 11 -19.74 -16.70 30.26
N LEU A 12 -19.60 -15.69 31.12
CA LEU A 12 -18.67 -14.58 30.89
C LEU A 12 -17.21 -15.06 30.85
N ALA A 13 -16.83 -15.96 31.75
CA ALA A 13 -15.48 -16.55 31.76
C ALA A 13 -15.21 -17.38 30.47
N ALA A 14 -16.20 -18.14 30.01
CA ALA A 14 -16.10 -18.90 28.76
C ALA A 14 -15.98 -17.98 27.53
N LEU A 15 -16.75 -16.90 27.47
CA LEU A 15 -16.69 -15.91 26.39
C LEU A 15 -15.33 -15.18 26.34
N LEU A 16 -14.75 -14.86 27.50
CA LEU A 16 -13.41 -14.25 27.61
C LEU A 16 -12.28 -15.23 27.21
N TRP A 17 -12.44 -16.53 27.51
CA TRP A 17 -11.51 -17.56 27.05
C TRP A 17 -11.52 -17.73 25.53
N VAL A 18 -12.71 -17.76 24.92
CA VAL A 18 -12.87 -17.93 23.46
C VAL A 18 -12.33 -16.74 22.67
N SER A 19 -12.48 -15.51 23.18
CA SER A 19 -11.93 -14.31 22.55
C SER A 19 -10.39 -14.25 22.64
N SER A 20 -9.80 -14.75 23.74
CA SER A 20 -8.34 -14.82 23.90
C SER A 20 -7.68 -15.79 22.93
N LEU A 21 -8.32 -16.94 22.67
CA LEU A 21 -7.82 -17.96 21.74
C LEU A 21 -7.91 -17.53 20.25
N THR A 22 -8.81 -16.61 19.93
CA THR A 22 -9.01 -16.09 18.57
C THR A 22 -8.36 -14.72 18.32
N GLY A 23 -8.05 -13.95 19.37
CA GLY A 23 -7.48 -12.61 19.26
C GLY A 23 -6.06 -12.60 18.69
N ALA A 24 -5.16 -13.43 19.23
CA ALA A 24 -3.76 -13.45 18.79
C ALA A 24 -3.59 -13.86 17.32
N ALA A 25 -4.42 -14.79 16.84
CA ALA A 25 -4.34 -15.30 15.47
C ALA A 25 -4.87 -14.31 14.41
N ARG A 26 -5.78 -13.38 14.78
CA ARG A 26 -6.34 -12.40 13.83
C ARG A 26 -5.43 -11.20 13.57
N TYR A 27 -4.65 -10.75 14.56
CA TYR A 27 -3.70 -9.66 14.36
C TYR A 27 -2.53 -10.05 13.44
N ALA A 28 -2.13 -11.32 13.44
CA ALA A 28 -1.08 -11.82 12.55
C ALA A 28 -1.49 -11.88 11.06
N ARG A 29 -2.80 -11.82 10.74
CA ARG A 29 -3.32 -11.93 9.36
C ARG A 29 -3.54 -10.60 8.64
N THR A 30 -3.30 -9.47 9.29
CA THR A 30 -3.55 -8.15 8.68
C THR A 30 -2.50 -7.76 7.63
N GLY A 31 -1.41 -8.52 7.47
CA GLY A 31 -0.35 -8.19 6.50
C GLY A 31 0.37 -6.88 6.79
N LEU A 32 0.07 -6.22 7.92
CA LEU A 32 0.66 -4.95 8.34
C LEU A 32 2.00 -5.12 9.07
N VAL A 33 2.39 -6.36 9.33
CA VAL A 33 3.70 -6.69 9.88
C VAL A 33 4.51 -7.29 8.75
N ASN A 34 5.46 -6.52 8.22
CA ASN A 34 6.56 -7.06 7.43
C ASN A 34 7.47 -7.82 8.42
N PRO A 35 7.50 -9.16 8.43
CA PRO A 35 8.34 -9.90 9.38
C PRO A 35 9.83 -9.81 9.05
N ASP A 36 10.18 -9.15 7.95
CA ASP A 36 11.54 -8.98 7.48
C ASP A 36 12.12 -7.63 7.93
N LEU A 37 12.33 -7.50 9.24
CA LEU A 37 13.23 -6.50 9.83
C LEU A 37 14.71 -6.96 9.70
N SER A 38 15.03 -7.69 8.64
CA SER A 38 16.41 -7.92 8.26
C SER A 38 16.99 -6.56 7.83
N PRO A 39 18.16 -6.14 8.34
CA PRO A 39 18.81 -4.92 7.88
C PRO A 39 19.02 -4.91 6.36
N GLU A 40 19.15 -6.11 5.78
CA GLU A 40 19.36 -6.35 4.36
C GLU A 40 18.06 -6.80 3.66
N PRO A 41 17.53 -6.03 2.69
CA PRO A 41 16.26 -6.33 2.02
C PRO A 41 16.32 -7.56 1.10
N CYS A 42 17.50 -8.07 0.75
CA CYS A 42 17.68 -9.22 -0.15
C CYS A 42 18.05 -10.54 0.55
N TYR A 43 18.21 -10.51 1.88
CA TYR A 43 18.57 -11.68 2.67
C TYR A 43 17.64 -11.84 3.87
N THR A 44 17.36 -13.09 4.21
CA THR A 44 16.69 -13.46 5.47
C THR A 44 17.67 -13.37 6.64
N LEU A 45 17.19 -13.34 7.89
CA LEU A 45 18.03 -13.36 9.10
C LEU A 45 19.03 -14.54 9.16
N LYS A 46 18.71 -15.65 8.47
CA LYS A 46 19.59 -16.84 8.36
C LYS A 46 20.55 -16.77 7.16
N HIS A 47 20.75 -15.58 6.58
CA HIS A 47 21.61 -15.32 5.42
C HIS A 47 21.24 -16.12 4.16
N LYS A 48 19.99 -16.59 4.06
CA LYS A 48 19.50 -17.19 2.81
C LYS A 48 18.98 -16.08 1.88
N PRO A 49 19.29 -16.14 0.57
CA PRO A 49 18.79 -15.18 -0.40
C PRO A 49 17.27 -15.24 -0.53
N LYS A 50 16.65 -14.10 -0.78
CA LYS A 50 15.21 -13.96 -1.08
C LYS A 50 15.01 -12.97 -2.22
N GLU A 51 13.85 -13.01 -2.89
CA GLU A 51 13.51 -11.99 -3.89
C GLU A 51 13.38 -10.63 -3.20
N CYS A 52 14.11 -9.64 -3.71
CA CYS A 52 13.99 -8.26 -3.32
C CYS A 52 13.66 -7.43 -4.55
N ARG A 53 12.77 -6.45 -4.38
CA ARG A 53 12.49 -5.44 -5.39
C ARG A 53 12.72 -4.07 -4.76
N PRO A 54 13.25 -3.10 -5.53
CA PRO A 54 13.31 -1.73 -5.07
C PRO A 54 11.89 -1.20 -4.82
N ASP A 55 11.80 -0.11 -4.08
CA ASP A 55 10.55 0.61 -3.91
C ASP A 55 10.04 1.15 -5.25
N PHE A 56 8.72 1.35 -5.31
CA PHE A 56 8.10 1.94 -6.49
C PHE A 56 8.35 3.45 -6.51
N GLU A 57 9.26 3.89 -7.39
CA GLU A 57 9.60 5.30 -7.57
C GLU A 57 9.44 5.79 -9.01
N ASN A 58 9.27 7.11 -9.16
CA ASN A 58 9.34 7.74 -10.47
C ASN A 58 10.79 7.96 -10.88
N ALA A 59 11.33 7.04 -11.70
CA ALA A 59 12.70 7.09 -12.20
C ALA A 59 13.04 8.37 -13.00
N ALA A 60 12.03 9.11 -13.50
CA ALA A 60 12.23 10.35 -14.25
C ALA A 60 12.30 11.60 -13.36
N LEU A 61 11.88 11.50 -12.08
CA LEU A 61 11.91 12.66 -11.17
C LEU A 61 13.35 13.13 -10.96
N ASN A 62 13.57 14.45 -11.01
CA ASN A 62 14.89 15.08 -10.90
C ASN A 62 15.92 14.67 -11.97
N ARG A 63 15.50 13.99 -13.04
CA ARG A 63 16.37 13.70 -14.19
C ARG A 63 16.19 14.74 -15.28
N ARG A 64 17.28 15.10 -15.95
CA ARG A 64 17.24 15.97 -17.14
C ARG A 64 16.74 15.16 -18.33
N VAL A 65 15.64 15.59 -18.94
CA VAL A 65 15.14 15.03 -20.20
C VAL A 65 15.77 15.79 -21.37
N VAL A 66 16.32 15.06 -22.34
CA VAL A 66 16.82 15.62 -23.60
C VAL A 66 15.78 15.37 -24.68
N ALA A 67 15.32 16.44 -25.33
CA ALA A 67 14.37 16.39 -26.43
C ALA A 67 15.07 16.73 -27.75
N SER A 68 14.64 16.12 -28.86
CA SER A 68 15.13 16.46 -30.20
C SER A 68 14.59 17.80 -30.69
N SER A 69 13.43 18.24 -30.20
CA SER A 69 12.81 19.52 -30.50
C SER A 69 12.31 20.20 -29.22
N THR A 70 12.44 21.52 -29.15
CA THR A 70 11.91 22.34 -28.06
C THR A 70 11.44 23.66 -28.65
N CYS A 71 10.21 24.04 -28.36
CA CYS A 71 9.62 25.28 -28.85
C CYS A 71 10.26 26.51 -28.23
N GLY A 72 10.16 27.65 -28.91
CA GLY A 72 10.54 28.95 -28.35
C GLY A 72 12.01 29.37 -28.50
N VAL A 73 12.83 28.66 -29.29
CA VAL A 73 14.14 29.19 -29.74
C VAL A 73 13.97 30.48 -30.54
N GLN A 74 12.92 30.50 -31.39
CA GLN A 74 12.35 31.72 -31.96
C GLN A 74 10.86 31.78 -31.58
N PRO A 75 10.25 32.97 -31.45
CA PRO A 75 8.82 33.09 -31.17
C PRO A 75 7.98 32.42 -32.26
N GLU A 76 7.14 31.47 -31.87
CA GLU A 76 6.26 30.74 -32.79
C GLU A 76 4.82 30.69 -32.26
N LYS A 77 3.85 30.61 -33.19
CA LYS A 77 2.43 30.49 -32.84
C LYS A 77 2.09 29.01 -32.61
N TYR A 78 1.33 28.73 -31.56
CA TYR A 78 0.73 27.41 -31.34
C TYR A 78 -0.80 27.51 -31.32
N CYS A 79 -1.48 26.47 -31.79
CA CYS A 79 -2.93 26.37 -31.76
C CYS A 79 -3.34 25.30 -30.75
N LYS A 80 -4.13 25.66 -29.74
CA LYS A 80 -4.71 24.72 -28.79
C LYS A 80 -6.10 24.32 -29.28
N SER A 81 -6.27 23.05 -29.62
CA SER A 81 -7.59 22.51 -29.96
C SER A 81 -8.27 21.91 -28.74
N THR A 82 -9.58 22.12 -28.61
CA THR A 82 -10.46 21.41 -27.68
C THR A 82 -11.45 20.54 -28.45
N THR A 83 -12.06 19.59 -27.77
CA THR A 83 -13.12 18.76 -28.36
C THR A 83 -14.44 19.08 -27.67
N ASN A 84 -15.50 19.27 -28.46
CA ASN A 84 -16.84 19.46 -27.93
C ASN A 84 -17.46 18.12 -27.48
N ASN A 85 -18.64 18.16 -26.85
CA ASN A 85 -19.34 16.96 -26.36
C ASN A 85 -19.75 15.98 -27.48
N GLN A 86 -19.63 16.38 -28.75
CA GLN A 86 -19.95 15.58 -29.93
C GLN A 86 -18.68 15.01 -30.60
N GLY A 87 -17.51 15.15 -29.97
CA GLY A 87 -16.25 14.66 -30.52
C GLY A 87 -15.64 15.54 -31.63
N GLN A 88 -16.22 16.71 -31.92
CA GLN A 88 -15.69 17.63 -32.94
C GLN A 88 -14.59 18.52 -32.36
N ILE A 89 -13.54 18.74 -33.15
CA ILE A 89 -12.42 19.61 -32.81
C ILE A 89 -12.83 21.07 -32.96
N THR A 90 -13.02 21.77 -31.84
CA THR A 90 -13.13 23.22 -31.76
C THR A 90 -11.72 23.81 -31.62
N ARG A 91 -11.35 24.69 -32.56
CA ARG A 91 -10.04 25.36 -32.60
C ARG A 91 -10.13 26.77 -32.02
#